data_AF-A0AA96SY34-F1
#
_entry.id   AF-A0AA96SY34-F1
#
_cell.length_a   1.000
_cell.length_b   1.000
_cell.length_c   1.000
_cell.angle_alpha   90.00
_cell.angle_beta   90.00
_cell.angle_gamma   90.00
#
_symmetry.space_group_name_H-M   'P 1'
#
loop_
_entity.id
_entity.type
_entity.pdbx_description
1 polymer ?
#
loop_
_entity_poly.entity_id
_entity_poly.type
_entity_poly.pdbx_seq_one_letter_code
_entity_poly.pdbx_strand_id
1 'polypeptide(L)'
;MSENRDAESGQFTASTEEKFGREGVEASHGFTSMPENEPGSFEPLDGIEFKTPREAADFLSYAGPDDLVEVKYIKDGEALPENETVTSERAARDLTAFHNANIKDASHSVSTEFAAAVDAMRKDAVKGDPKAAEHFGIEVPEDGEKVPTKEAKAAKPEAEPSADAVRANSDLDPEVERALKHPQVRQAIEQQLGEAEQVRTSYSAALEAANSFAQATFFQVAPQLEGLPPDQLAQGLMMLKDVDPKAFNAAIGVLGRVEQINQAKQQEQQQREHAQSQEFSSFKASEDAKLARVLGDDHGRVVKEYGAKVGPYFQSLGLTPAEIRGLARDRTIHSAVGQQVLLDAMRYREIKDAPKAVASRSLPPVQRPGTTAGPRASSSEGSIAKLEKQLEGASGLKAARIAAQLTSARRASAR
;
A
#
# COMPACT_ATOMS: atom_id res chain seq x y z
N MET A 1 -71.39 16.86 25.36
CA MET A 1 -71.11 16.88 23.91
C MET A 1 -71.73 18.16 23.36
N SER A 2 -70.93 19.21 23.19
CA SER A 2 -71.35 20.45 22.56
C SER A 2 -71.19 20.27 21.05
N GLU A 3 -72.30 20.25 20.32
CA GLU A 3 -72.28 20.15 18.86
C GLU A 3 -71.67 21.42 18.27
N ASN A 4 -70.69 21.28 17.36
CA ASN A 4 -70.10 22.37 16.57
C ASN A 4 -71.14 22.94 15.60
N ARG A 5 -72.09 23.70 16.13
CA ARG A 5 -73.02 24.52 15.36
C ARG A 5 -72.81 25.97 15.76
N ASP A 6 -72.62 26.82 14.77
CA ASP A 6 -72.69 28.26 14.97
C ASP A 6 -74.13 28.60 15.42
N ALA A 7 -74.23 29.21 16.61
CA ALA A 7 -75.50 29.51 17.25
C ALA A 7 -76.34 30.53 16.46
N GLU A 8 -75.70 31.31 15.58
CA GLU A 8 -76.36 32.39 14.85
C GLU A 8 -76.86 31.95 13.47
N SER A 9 -76.07 31.17 12.73
CA SER A 9 -76.42 30.72 11.38
C SER A 9 -77.05 29.32 11.32
N GLY A 10 -76.89 28.51 12.37
CA GLY A 10 -77.28 27.08 12.38
C GLY A 10 -76.54 26.23 11.34
N GLN A 11 -75.60 26.81 10.60
CA GLN A 11 -74.74 26.10 9.70
C GLN A 11 -73.63 25.41 10.50
N PHE A 12 -73.27 24.21 10.08
CA PHE A 12 -72.01 23.62 10.51
C PHE A 12 -70.92 24.57 9.99
N THR A 13 -70.25 25.30 10.89
CA THR A 13 -68.98 25.94 10.56
C THR A 13 -68.14 24.84 9.94
N ALA A 14 -67.63 25.03 8.72
CA ALA A 14 -66.71 24.08 8.10
C ALA A 14 -65.71 23.72 9.18
N SER A 15 -65.83 22.49 9.71
CA SER A 15 -65.02 22.07 10.82
C SER A 15 -63.61 22.35 10.36
N THR A 16 -62.84 23.09 11.16
CA THR A 16 -61.39 22.92 11.18
C THR A 16 -61.18 21.42 11.01
N GLU A 17 -60.81 21.00 9.80
CA GLU A 17 -60.82 19.59 9.42
C GLU A 17 -60.12 18.87 10.55
N GLU A 18 -60.85 18.01 11.27
CA GLU A 18 -60.23 17.25 12.34
C GLU A 18 -59.12 16.46 11.64
N LYS A 19 -57.89 16.95 11.77
CA LYS A 19 -56.74 16.30 11.19
C LYS A 19 -56.64 14.99 11.93
N PHE A 20 -56.84 13.88 11.22
CA PHE A 20 -56.73 12.55 11.80
C PHE A 20 -55.33 11.99 11.53
N GLY A 21 -54.87 11.06 12.36
CA GLY A 21 -53.56 10.44 12.22
C GLY A 21 -52.41 11.34 12.65
N ARG A 22 -51.26 11.22 11.98
CA ARG A 22 -50.01 11.90 12.36
C ARG A 22 -50.14 13.41 12.40
N GLU A 23 -50.78 14.01 11.40
CA GLU A 23 -50.98 15.47 11.35
C GLU A 23 -51.87 15.99 12.48
N GLY A 24 -52.85 15.19 12.93
CA GLY A 24 -53.68 15.51 14.08
C GLY A 24 -52.89 15.54 15.39
N VAL A 25 -52.03 14.54 15.57
CA VAL A 25 -51.14 14.46 16.74
C VAL A 25 -50.15 15.62 16.73
N GLU A 26 -49.51 15.90 15.60
CA GLU A 26 -48.58 17.03 15.44
C GLU A 26 -49.27 18.38 15.73
N ALA A 27 -50.45 18.61 15.14
CA ALA A 27 -51.23 19.82 15.39
C ALA A 27 -51.66 19.97 16.86
N SER A 28 -52.01 18.87 17.53
CA SER A 28 -52.37 18.88 18.96
C SER A 28 -51.20 19.24 19.88
N HIS A 29 -49.97 19.04 19.42
CA HIS A 29 -48.74 19.41 20.12
C HIS A 29 -48.20 20.80 19.70
N GLY A 30 -48.93 21.54 18.88
CA GLY A 30 -48.52 22.87 18.42
C GLY A 30 -47.50 22.84 17.27
N PHE A 31 -47.31 21.67 16.64
CA PHE A 31 -46.48 21.56 15.45
C PHE A 31 -47.28 21.91 14.19
N THR A 32 -46.62 22.60 13.27
CA THR A 32 -47.17 22.94 11.96
C THR A 32 -46.37 22.24 10.87
N SER A 33 -47.05 21.51 9.99
CA SER A 33 -46.38 20.86 8.84
C SER A 33 -45.79 21.93 7.92
N MET A 34 -44.52 21.78 7.58
CA MET A 34 -43.82 22.69 6.70
C MET A 34 -44.44 22.60 5.29
N PRO A 35 -44.82 23.72 4.66
CA PRO A 35 -45.48 23.71 3.35
C PRO A 35 -44.60 23.00 2.35
N GLU A 36 -45.18 22.04 1.62
CA GLU A 36 -44.46 21.29 0.61
C GLU A 36 -43.97 22.28 -0.46
N ASN A 37 -42.66 22.54 -0.47
CA ASN A 37 -42.10 23.33 -1.54
C ASN A 37 -42.33 22.54 -2.82
N GLU A 38 -42.86 23.20 -3.86
CA GLU A 38 -42.88 22.60 -5.19
C GLU A 38 -41.47 22.05 -5.44
N PRO A 39 -41.35 20.78 -5.90
CA PRO A 39 -40.06 20.15 -6.10
C PRO A 39 -39.25 21.01 -7.05
N GLY A 40 -38.44 21.91 -6.50
CA GLY A 40 -37.81 22.98 -7.25
C GLY A 40 -36.77 22.34 -8.12
N SER A 41 -37.11 22.08 -9.38
CA SER A 41 -36.32 21.36 -10.40
C SER A 41 -35.17 20.57 -9.78
N PHE A 42 -35.49 19.66 -8.86
CA PHE A 42 -34.50 18.73 -8.37
C PHE A 42 -34.39 17.78 -9.53
N GLU A 43 -33.44 18.02 -10.43
CA GLU A 43 -33.06 17.04 -11.44
C GLU A 43 -32.67 15.79 -10.64
N PRO A 44 -33.52 14.75 -10.61
CA PRO A 44 -33.16 13.53 -9.94
C PRO A 44 -31.86 13.10 -10.59
N LEU A 45 -30.91 12.62 -9.78
CA LEU A 45 -29.67 12.04 -10.28
C LEU A 45 -29.91 10.73 -11.04
N ASP A 46 -31.09 10.52 -11.62
CA ASP A 46 -31.46 9.46 -12.55
C ASP A 46 -30.65 9.51 -13.87
N GLY A 47 -29.66 10.41 -13.96
CA GLY A 47 -28.74 10.54 -15.08
C GLY A 47 -27.26 10.67 -14.70
N ILE A 48 -26.84 10.42 -13.44
CA ILE A 48 -25.40 10.22 -13.17
C ILE A 48 -25.03 8.83 -13.71
N GLU A 49 -24.80 8.77 -15.02
CA GLU A 49 -24.00 7.71 -15.60
C GLU A 49 -22.57 7.91 -15.10
N PHE A 50 -22.21 7.16 -14.04
CA PHE A 50 -20.80 7.01 -13.68
C PHE A 50 -20.12 6.35 -14.87
N LYS A 51 -19.19 7.07 -15.52
CA LYS A 51 -18.47 6.56 -16.69
C LYS A 51 -17.57 5.40 -16.31
N THR A 52 -17.21 5.31 -15.03
CA THR A 52 -16.38 4.24 -14.50
C THR A 52 -16.90 3.75 -13.14
N PRO A 53 -16.69 2.47 -12.81
CA PRO A 53 -16.92 1.94 -11.45
C PRO A 53 -16.15 2.69 -10.36
N ARG A 54 -15.06 3.38 -10.73
CA ARG A 54 -14.25 4.21 -9.81
C ARG A 54 -14.98 5.49 -9.41
N GLU A 55 -15.59 6.20 -10.36
CA GLU A 55 -16.43 7.38 -10.04
C GLU A 55 -17.61 7.00 -9.13
N ALA A 56 -18.22 5.83 -9.36
CA ALA A 56 -19.29 5.33 -8.49
C ALA A 56 -18.79 4.97 -7.08
N ALA A 57 -17.60 4.37 -6.98
CA ALA A 57 -16.98 4.04 -5.70
C ALA A 57 -16.53 5.28 -4.93
N ASP A 58 -15.96 6.28 -5.61
CA ASP A 58 -15.57 7.55 -5.01
C ASP A 58 -16.82 8.28 -4.47
N PHE A 59 -17.92 8.29 -5.22
CA PHE A 59 -19.21 8.82 -4.76
C PHE A 59 -19.74 8.12 -3.50
N LEU A 60 -19.65 6.78 -3.44
CA LEU A 60 -20.05 6.02 -2.25
C LEU A 60 -19.09 6.19 -1.07
N SER A 61 -17.80 6.38 -1.32
CA SER A 61 -16.78 6.54 -0.28
C SER A 61 -16.82 7.89 0.44
N TYR A 62 -17.47 8.89 -0.16
CA TYR A 62 -17.76 10.19 0.47
C TYR A 62 -18.91 10.13 1.48
N ALA A 63 -19.64 9.01 1.57
CA ALA A 63 -20.46 8.72 2.74
C ALA A 63 -19.50 8.38 3.88
N GLY A 64 -19.11 9.42 4.64
CA GLY A 64 -18.23 9.29 5.81
C GLY A 64 -18.79 8.34 6.88
N PRO A 65 -18.05 8.14 8.00
CA PRO A 65 -18.58 7.41 9.16
C PRO A 65 -19.93 7.98 9.59
N ASP A 66 -20.74 7.19 10.33
CA ASP A 66 -22.10 7.49 10.83
C ASP A 66 -22.19 8.74 11.74
N ASP A 67 -21.48 9.81 11.44
CA ASP A 67 -21.63 11.11 12.06
C ASP A 67 -23.01 11.64 11.69
N LEU A 68 -23.81 11.88 12.74
CA LEU A 68 -25.14 12.45 12.62
C LEU A 68 -25.04 13.81 11.90
N VAL A 69 -25.44 13.85 10.64
CA VAL A 69 -25.51 15.07 9.84
C VAL A 69 -26.78 15.83 10.24
N GLU A 70 -26.61 16.91 10.99
CA GLU A 70 -27.71 17.80 11.35
C GLU A 70 -28.03 18.73 10.17
N VAL A 71 -29.18 18.53 9.51
CA VAL A 71 -29.68 19.43 8.45
C VAL A 71 -30.50 20.54 9.08
N LYS A 72 -30.01 21.79 9.00
CA LYS A 72 -30.72 22.98 9.49
C LYS A 72 -31.53 23.62 8.38
N TYR A 73 -32.81 23.79 8.62
CA TYR A 73 -33.73 24.47 7.71
C TYR A 73 -33.66 25.99 7.93
N ILE A 74 -33.28 26.74 6.89
CA ILE A 74 -33.14 28.20 6.92
C ILE A 74 -34.13 28.81 5.92
N LYS A 75 -34.89 29.82 6.36
CA LYS A 75 -35.78 30.63 5.51
C LYS A 75 -35.47 32.09 5.72
N ASP A 76 -35.22 32.83 4.64
CA ASP A 76 -34.86 34.26 4.68
C ASP A 76 -33.65 34.59 5.57
N GLY A 77 -32.71 33.64 5.73
CA GLY A 77 -31.51 33.78 6.55
C GLY A 77 -31.68 33.46 8.03
N GLU A 78 -32.90 33.14 8.47
CA GLU A 78 -33.20 32.74 9.84
C GLU A 78 -33.51 31.24 9.92
N ALA A 79 -33.11 30.59 11.02
CA ALA A 79 -33.46 29.20 11.27
C ALA A 79 -34.98 29.08 11.44
N LEU A 80 -35.58 28.11 10.75
CA LEU A 80 -37.00 27.82 10.91
C LEU A 80 -37.28 27.38 12.35
N PRO A 81 -38.45 27.73 12.90
CA PRO A 81 -38.76 27.45 14.29
C PRO A 81 -38.88 25.94 14.54
N GLU A 82 -38.48 25.48 15.73
CA GLU A 82 -38.42 24.05 16.08
C GLU A 82 -39.78 23.35 16.08
N ASN A 83 -40.88 24.09 15.99
CA ASN A 83 -42.24 23.56 15.91
C ASN A 83 -42.72 23.30 14.47
N GLU A 84 -41.86 23.42 13.46
CA GLU A 84 -42.18 22.95 12.12
C GLU A 84 -41.78 21.49 11.91
N THR A 85 -42.73 20.66 11.44
CA THR A 85 -42.48 19.25 11.14
C THR A 85 -42.26 19.04 9.64
N VAL A 86 -41.39 18.09 9.32
CA VAL A 86 -41.07 17.69 7.94
C VAL A 86 -41.53 16.25 7.74
N THR A 87 -42.10 15.96 6.58
CA THR A 87 -42.44 14.58 6.20
C THR A 87 -41.18 13.76 5.99
N SER A 88 -41.25 12.45 6.21
CA SER A 88 -40.11 11.53 6.02
C SER A 88 -39.56 11.60 4.59
N GLU A 89 -40.45 11.70 3.60
CA GLU A 89 -40.10 11.79 2.19
C GLU A 89 -39.35 13.08 1.88
N ARG A 90 -39.78 14.20 2.46
CA ARG A 90 -39.11 15.50 2.29
C ARG A 90 -37.76 15.52 3.00
N ALA A 91 -37.68 15.02 4.23
CA ALA A 91 -36.43 14.94 4.97
C ALA A 91 -35.36 14.12 4.22
N ALA A 92 -35.75 12.96 3.65
CA ALA A 92 -34.84 12.15 2.84
C ALA A 92 -34.36 12.87 1.56
N ARG A 93 -35.26 13.60 0.90
CA ARG A 93 -34.94 14.40 -0.28
C ARG A 93 -33.99 15.55 0.05
N ASP A 94 -34.26 16.30 1.11
CA ASP A 94 -33.47 17.44 1.55
C ASP A 94 -32.07 16.99 2.02
N LEU A 95 -31.98 15.85 2.74
CA LEU A 95 -30.70 15.26 3.12
C LEU A 95 -29.88 14.85 1.88
N THR A 96 -30.52 14.23 0.88
CA THR A 96 -29.85 13.89 -0.38
C THR A 96 -29.34 15.15 -1.09
N ALA A 97 -30.16 16.20 -1.15
CA ALA A 97 -29.78 17.48 -1.73
C ALA A 97 -28.59 18.11 -0.99
N PHE A 98 -28.59 18.08 0.34
CA PHE A 98 -27.52 18.56 1.19
C PHE A 98 -26.19 17.82 0.95
N HIS A 99 -26.22 16.49 0.89
CA HIS A 99 -25.04 15.68 0.58
C HIS A 99 -24.48 16.01 -0.80
N ASN A 100 -25.34 16.14 -1.82
CA ASN A 100 -24.91 16.48 -3.17
C ASN A 100 -24.29 17.88 -3.25
N ALA A 101 -24.85 18.86 -2.54
CA ALA A 101 -24.29 20.20 -2.45
C ALA A 101 -22.91 20.19 -1.78
N ASN A 102 -22.76 19.47 -0.65
CA ASN A 102 -21.48 19.34 0.03
C ASN A 102 -20.42 18.64 -0.84
N ILE A 103 -20.78 17.58 -1.57
CA ILE A 103 -19.85 16.91 -2.50
C ILE A 103 -19.41 17.89 -3.59
N LYS A 104 -20.35 18.65 -4.15
CA LYS A 104 -20.05 19.65 -5.18
C LYS A 104 -19.14 20.76 -4.65
N ASP A 105 -19.42 21.30 -3.47
CA ASP A 105 -18.61 22.33 -2.83
C ASP A 105 -17.21 21.82 -2.46
N ALA A 106 -17.11 20.60 -1.92
CA ALA A 106 -15.83 19.94 -1.67
C ALA A 106 -15.02 19.78 -2.97
N SER A 107 -15.65 19.30 -4.05
CA SER A 107 -14.99 19.14 -5.35
C SER A 107 -14.52 20.48 -5.94
N HIS A 108 -15.32 21.55 -5.79
CA HIS A 108 -14.95 22.89 -6.23
C HIS A 108 -13.81 23.47 -5.39
N SER A 109 -13.82 23.28 -4.07
CA SER A 109 -12.74 23.74 -3.18
C SER A 109 -11.40 23.08 -3.50
N VAL A 110 -11.39 21.76 -3.71
CA VAL A 110 -10.18 21.03 -4.11
C VAL A 110 -9.69 21.52 -5.47
N SER A 111 -10.58 21.76 -6.43
CA SER A 111 -10.20 22.27 -7.75
C SER A 111 -9.63 23.69 -7.71
N THR A 112 -10.17 24.58 -6.87
CA THR A 112 -9.69 25.97 -6.76
C THR A 112 -8.39 26.06 -6.01
N GLU A 113 -8.22 25.30 -4.92
CA GLU A 113 -6.96 25.19 -4.18
C GLU A 113 -5.87 24.59 -5.05
N PHE A 114 -6.18 23.53 -5.81
CA PHE A 114 -5.26 22.93 -6.75
C PHE A 114 -4.86 23.90 -7.88
N ALA A 115 -5.82 24.62 -8.47
CA ALA A 115 -5.53 25.64 -9.47
C ALA A 115 -4.65 26.77 -8.91
N ALA A 116 -4.94 27.25 -7.70
CA ALA A 116 -4.14 28.26 -7.02
C ALA A 116 -2.71 27.77 -6.72
N ALA A 117 -2.55 26.50 -6.31
CA ALA A 117 -1.25 25.89 -6.07
C ALA A 117 -0.45 25.76 -7.38
N VAL A 118 -1.09 25.34 -8.48
CA VAL A 118 -0.47 25.28 -9.81
C VAL A 118 -0.04 26.66 -10.28
N ASP A 119 -0.88 27.68 -10.08
CA ASP A 119 -0.55 29.05 -10.46
C ASP A 119 0.57 29.65 -9.59
N ALA A 120 0.64 29.29 -8.31
CA ALA A 120 1.77 29.64 -7.45
C ALA A 120 3.07 28.99 -7.93
N MET A 121 3.04 27.68 -8.26
CA MET A 121 4.19 26.97 -8.82
C MET A 121 4.64 27.56 -10.16
N ARG A 122 3.70 27.95 -11.03
CA ARG A 122 4.01 28.65 -12.29
C ARG A 122 4.68 30.00 -12.03
N LYS A 123 4.17 30.80 -11.09
CA LYS A 123 4.78 32.08 -10.71
C LYS A 123 6.19 31.92 -10.16
N ASP A 124 6.43 30.89 -9.33
CA ASP A 124 7.74 30.64 -8.76
C ASP A 124 8.73 30.07 -9.80
N ALA A 125 8.28 29.25 -10.74
CA ALA A 125 9.10 28.78 -11.86
C ALA A 125 9.56 29.93 -12.77
N VAL A 126 8.67 30.90 -13.04
CA VAL A 126 8.99 32.08 -13.88
C VAL A 126 9.95 33.06 -13.18
N LYS A 127 9.99 33.12 -11.84
CA LYS A 127 10.96 33.96 -11.11
C LYS A 127 12.42 33.53 -11.33
N GLY A 128 12.67 32.26 -11.67
CA GLY A 128 14.01 31.71 -11.84
C GLY A 128 14.58 31.84 -13.25
N ASP A 129 13.74 31.82 -14.28
CA ASP A 129 14.16 31.91 -15.69
C ASP A 129 13.09 32.63 -16.53
N PRO A 130 13.35 33.87 -16.99
CA PRO A 130 12.42 34.63 -17.83
C PRO A 130 12.05 33.92 -19.14
N LYS A 131 12.91 33.04 -19.64
CA LYS A 131 12.64 32.27 -20.87
C LYS A 131 11.68 31.11 -20.65
N ALA A 132 11.49 30.66 -19.39
CA ALA A 132 10.50 29.65 -19.07
C ALA A 132 9.07 30.17 -19.32
N ALA A 133 8.82 31.46 -19.12
CA ALA A 133 7.50 32.07 -19.39
C ALA A 133 7.08 31.93 -20.86
N GLU A 134 8.02 32.16 -21.80
CA GLU A 134 7.79 31.95 -23.24
C GLU A 134 7.58 30.47 -23.58
N HIS A 135 8.32 29.56 -22.93
CA HIS A 135 8.21 28.13 -23.19
C HIS A 135 6.87 27.53 -22.72
N PHE A 136 6.32 28.05 -21.62
CA PHE A 136 5.04 27.60 -21.07
C PHE A 136 3.83 28.41 -21.55
N GLY A 137 4.02 29.40 -22.44
CA GLY A 137 2.94 30.21 -23.00
C GLY A 137 2.19 31.03 -21.93
N ILE A 138 2.87 31.41 -20.84
CA ILE A 138 2.27 32.17 -19.76
C ILE A 138 2.42 33.66 -20.10
N GLU A 139 1.31 34.31 -20.43
CA GLU A 139 1.26 35.77 -20.51
C GLU A 139 1.46 36.32 -19.08
N VAL A 140 2.63 36.90 -18.82
CA VAL A 140 2.90 37.56 -17.55
C VAL A 140 2.13 38.88 -17.56
N PRO A 141 1.11 39.08 -16.69
CA PRO A 141 0.44 40.37 -16.60
C PRO A 141 1.46 41.42 -16.17
N GLU A 142 1.63 42.49 -16.97
CA GLU A 142 2.67 43.51 -16.79
C GLU A 142 2.46 44.42 -15.55
N ASP A 143 1.36 44.30 -14.81
CA ASP A 143 1.06 45.21 -13.71
C ASP A 143 1.03 44.54 -12.33
N GLY A 144 1.90 45.03 -11.45
CA GLY A 144 2.10 44.56 -10.09
C GLY A 144 0.98 44.93 -9.14
N GLU A 145 -0.04 44.08 -9.02
CA GLU A 145 -0.91 44.07 -7.85
C GLU A 145 -0.33 43.22 -6.71
N LYS A 146 -0.02 43.89 -5.61
CA LYS A 146 0.45 43.30 -4.36
C LYS A 146 -0.68 42.48 -3.72
N VAL A 147 -0.56 41.16 -3.76
CA VAL A 147 -1.42 40.26 -2.99
C VAL A 147 -1.01 40.28 -1.50
N PRO A 148 -1.95 40.37 -0.54
CA PRO A 148 -1.63 40.44 0.88
C PRO A 148 -1.21 39.05 1.42
N THR A 149 -0.01 39.00 1.97
CA THR A 149 0.54 37.84 2.69
C THR A 149 -0.13 37.72 4.07
N LYS A 150 -0.95 36.69 4.28
CA LYS A 150 -1.40 36.32 5.64
C LYS A 150 -0.38 35.39 6.28
N GLU A 151 0.23 35.86 7.35
CA GLU A 151 1.14 35.11 8.22
C GLU A 151 0.37 33.98 8.93
N ALA A 152 0.64 32.73 8.55
CA ALA A 152 0.29 31.56 9.34
C ALA A 152 1.42 31.28 10.34
N LYS A 153 1.09 31.46 11.62
CA LYS A 153 1.97 31.27 12.78
C LYS A 153 2.24 29.78 12.99
N ALA A 154 3.45 29.34 12.67
CA ALA A 154 3.89 27.96 12.82
C ALA A 154 3.96 27.55 14.31
N ALA A 155 3.16 26.56 14.68
CA ALA A 155 3.39 25.74 15.86
C ALA A 155 4.55 24.77 15.57
N LYS A 156 5.41 24.59 16.56
CA LYS A 156 6.67 23.84 16.51
C LYS A 156 6.39 22.36 16.79
N PRO A 157 6.70 21.41 15.89
CA PRO A 157 6.76 19.99 16.23
C PRO A 157 8.17 19.60 16.69
N GLU A 158 8.21 18.74 17.70
CA GLU A 158 9.39 18.10 18.25
C GLU A 158 9.99 17.05 17.29
N ALA A 159 11.32 17.03 17.26
CA ALA A 159 12.23 15.93 16.93
C ALA A 159 11.89 15.01 15.74
N GLU A 160 12.44 15.34 14.57
CA GLU A 160 12.59 14.44 13.44
C GLU A 160 13.59 13.30 13.72
N PRO A 161 13.33 12.06 13.26
CA PRO A 161 14.36 11.04 13.08
C PRO A 161 15.29 11.43 11.91
N SER A 162 16.59 11.27 12.13
CA SER A 162 17.71 11.74 11.30
C SER A 162 17.63 11.42 9.80
N ALA A 163 17.79 12.47 8.98
CA ALA A 163 17.74 12.52 7.52
C ALA A 163 18.92 11.86 6.74
N ASP A 164 19.62 10.88 7.32
CA ASP A 164 20.82 10.28 6.69
C ASP A 164 20.60 8.95 5.95
N ALA A 165 19.37 8.41 5.94
CA ALA A 165 19.12 7.10 5.33
C ALA A 165 18.88 7.08 3.81
N VAL A 166 18.64 8.24 3.16
CA VAL A 166 18.29 8.32 1.72
C VAL A 166 19.52 8.63 0.82
N ARG A 167 20.70 8.87 1.39
CA ARG A 167 21.88 9.38 0.65
C ARG A 167 22.65 8.35 -0.17
N ALA A 168 22.16 7.12 -0.36
CA ALA A 168 23.03 6.05 -0.82
C ALA A 168 22.94 5.67 -2.30
N ASN A 169 21.82 5.75 -3.02
CA ASN A 169 21.77 5.20 -4.39
C ASN A 169 20.69 5.89 -5.23
N SER A 170 20.94 7.11 -5.66
CA SER A 170 20.03 7.77 -6.58
C SER A 170 20.80 8.32 -7.75
N ASP A 171 20.77 7.58 -8.86
CA ASP A 171 20.79 8.14 -10.22
C ASP A 171 19.49 8.96 -10.47
N LEU A 172 19.01 9.68 -9.45
CA LEU A 172 17.91 10.62 -9.58
C LEU A 172 18.50 11.88 -10.20
N ASP A 173 17.72 12.48 -11.09
CA ASP A 173 18.06 13.76 -11.67
C ASP A 173 18.43 14.75 -10.55
N PRO A 174 19.56 15.48 -10.64
CA PRO A 174 19.99 16.43 -9.60
C PRO A 174 18.92 17.46 -9.24
N GLU A 175 17.97 17.76 -10.14
CA GLU A 175 16.83 18.61 -9.84
C GLU A 175 15.84 17.96 -8.87
N VAL A 176 15.56 16.66 -9.03
CA VAL A 176 14.68 15.88 -8.13
C VAL A 176 15.33 15.74 -6.75
N GLU A 177 16.64 15.56 -6.69
CA GLU A 177 17.35 15.50 -5.41
C GLU A 177 17.30 16.85 -4.66
N ARG A 178 17.33 17.98 -5.38
CA ARG A 178 17.12 19.31 -4.78
C ARG A 178 15.67 19.50 -4.33
N ALA A 179 14.69 19.07 -5.14
CA ALA A 179 13.28 19.15 -4.78
C ALA A 179 12.96 18.34 -3.52
N LEU A 180 13.48 17.11 -3.41
CA LEU A 180 13.29 16.23 -2.24
C LEU A 180 14.00 16.74 -0.96
N LYS A 181 14.87 17.75 -1.05
CA LYS A 181 15.43 18.44 0.13
C LYS A 181 14.47 19.51 0.68
N HIS A 182 13.47 19.92 -0.08
CA HIS A 182 12.50 20.93 0.36
C HIS A 182 11.39 20.28 1.22
N PRO A 183 11.14 20.75 2.46
CA PRO A 183 10.14 20.16 3.35
C PRO A 183 8.74 20.09 2.75
N GLN A 184 8.34 21.13 2.02
CA GLN A 184 7.01 21.18 1.40
C GLN A 184 6.83 20.13 0.30
N VAL A 185 7.89 19.78 -0.44
CA VAL A 185 7.83 18.73 -1.47
C VAL A 185 7.67 17.36 -0.81
N ARG A 186 8.37 17.12 0.32
CA ARG A 186 8.17 15.89 1.10
C ARG A 186 6.76 15.78 1.64
N GLN A 187 6.26 16.85 2.25
CA GLN A 187 4.91 16.88 2.80
C GLN A 187 3.86 16.64 1.70
N ALA A 188 4.03 17.23 0.52
CA ALA A 188 3.14 17.00 -0.62
C ALA A 188 3.20 15.55 -1.12
N ILE A 189 4.38 14.94 -1.19
CA ILE A 189 4.54 13.53 -1.58
C ILE A 189 3.92 12.61 -0.52
N GLU A 190 4.18 12.85 0.77
CA GLU A 190 3.61 12.08 1.87
C GLU A 190 2.08 12.18 1.90
N GLN A 191 1.54 13.38 1.67
CA GLN A 191 0.10 13.59 1.59
C GLN A 191 -0.51 12.83 0.40
N GLN A 192 0.07 12.95 -0.80
CA GLN A 192 -0.42 12.21 -1.98
C GLN A 192 -0.30 10.69 -1.81
N LEU A 193 0.78 10.22 -1.17
CA LEU A 193 0.94 8.80 -0.86
C LEU A 193 -0.11 8.34 0.15
N GLY A 194 -0.38 9.13 1.19
CA GLY A 194 -1.42 8.87 2.17
C GLY A 194 -2.82 8.82 1.56
N GLU A 195 -3.15 9.75 0.66
CA GLU A 195 -4.42 9.76 -0.08
C GLU A 195 -4.54 8.49 -0.97
N ALA A 196 -3.47 8.11 -1.67
CA ALA A 196 -3.46 6.89 -2.48
C ALA A 196 -3.63 5.61 -1.64
N GLU A 197 -3.00 5.54 -0.46
CA GLU A 197 -3.17 4.44 0.49
C GLU A 197 -4.58 4.40 1.09
N GLN A 198 -5.16 5.57 1.40
CA GLN A 198 -6.53 5.68 1.87
C GLN A 198 -7.52 5.16 0.81
N VAL A 199 -7.35 5.54 -0.46
CA VAL A 199 -8.16 5.04 -1.58
C VAL A 199 -8.03 3.53 -1.78
N ARG A 200 -6.81 2.98 -1.65
CA ARG A 200 -6.61 1.52 -1.71
C ARG A 200 -7.30 0.80 -0.56
N THR A 201 -7.20 1.36 0.64
CA THR A 201 -7.81 0.79 1.84
C THR A 201 -9.34 0.84 1.75
N SER A 202 -9.90 1.98 1.35
CA SER A 202 -11.35 2.16 1.16
C SER A 202 -11.88 1.26 0.05
N TYR A 203 -11.14 1.09 -1.06
CA TYR A 203 -11.52 0.16 -2.12
C TYR A 203 -11.59 -1.29 -1.62
N SER A 204 -10.59 -1.74 -0.85
CA SER A 204 -10.64 -3.09 -0.28
C SER A 204 -11.77 -3.27 0.73
N ALA A 205 -12.05 -2.26 1.57
CA ALA A 205 -13.18 -2.27 2.49
C ALA A 205 -14.52 -2.29 1.74
N ALA A 206 -14.64 -1.53 0.64
CA ALA A 206 -15.82 -1.50 -0.21
C ALA A 206 -16.08 -2.85 -0.89
N LEU A 207 -15.04 -3.56 -1.35
CA LEU A 207 -15.19 -4.92 -1.87
C LEU A 207 -15.70 -5.91 -0.81
N GLU A 208 -15.22 -5.79 0.43
CA GLU A 208 -15.68 -6.63 1.54
C GLU A 208 -17.12 -6.32 1.95
N ALA A 209 -17.46 -5.03 2.04
CA ALA A 209 -18.83 -4.58 2.27
C ALA A 209 -19.77 -5.05 1.17
N ALA A 210 -19.39 -4.91 -0.11
CA ALA A 210 -20.17 -5.36 -1.25
C ALA A 210 -20.40 -6.89 -1.23
N ASN A 211 -19.39 -7.67 -0.83
CA ASN A 211 -19.54 -9.11 -0.66
C ASN A 211 -20.54 -9.46 0.46
N SER A 212 -20.45 -8.77 1.61
CA SER A 212 -21.38 -8.99 2.73
C SER A 212 -22.82 -8.62 2.36
N PHE A 213 -23.01 -7.50 1.63
CA PHE A 213 -24.29 -7.05 1.15
C PHE A 213 -24.87 -8.02 0.10
N ALA A 214 -24.04 -8.52 -0.80
CA ALA A 214 -24.47 -9.50 -1.79
C ALA A 214 -24.90 -10.82 -1.14
N GLN A 215 -24.22 -11.28 -0.08
CA GLN A 215 -24.64 -12.45 0.70
C GLN A 215 -25.96 -12.20 1.43
N ALA A 216 -26.13 -11.06 2.09
CA ALA A 216 -27.39 -10.71 2.75
C ALA A 216 -28.55 -10.64 1.74
N THR A 217 -28.31 -9.99 0.59
CA THR A 217 -29.29 -9.92 -0.51
C THR A 217 -29.65 -11.32 -1.01
N PHE A 218 -28.67 -12.21 -1.16
CA PHE A 218 -28.91 -13.58 -1.61
C PHE A 218 -29.92 -14.31 -0.71
N PHE A 219 -29.77 -14.22 0.62
CA PHE A 219 -30.71 -14.86 1.55
C PHE A 219 -32.07 -14.15 1.61
N GLN A 220 -32.12 -12.83 1.37
CA GLN A 220 -33.39 -12.10 1.26
C GLN A 220 -34.23 -12.55 0.06
N VAL A 221 -33.62 -12.79 -1.12
CA VAL A 221 -34.35 -13.29 -2.30
C VAL A 221 -34.57 -14.80 -2.29
N ALA A 222 -33.77 -15.57 -1.54
CA ALA A 222 -33.87 -17.02 -1.49
C ALA A 222 -33.84 -17.56 -0.04
N PRO A 223 -34.85 -17.25 0.79
CA PRO A 223 -34.85 -17.62 2.21
C PRO A 223 -34.86 -19.14 2.42
N GLN A 224 -35.42 -19.94 1.51
CA GLN A 224 -35.36 -21.41 1.61
C GLN A 224 -33.95 -22.00 1.49
N LEU A 225 -32.97 -21.20 1.06
CA LEU A 225 -31.57 -21.61 0.99
C LEU A 225 -30.78 -21.25 2.26
N GLU A 226 -31.39 -20.50 3.18
CA GLU A 226 -30.77 -20.15 4.45
C GLU A 226 -30.51 -21.41 5.28
N GLY A 227 -29.29 -21.57 5.77
CA GLY A 227 -28.87 -22.73 6.57
C GLY A 227 -28.46 -23.97 5.76
N LEU A 228 -28.57 -23.97 4.43
CA LEU A 228 -28.00 -25.03 3.60
C LEU A 228 -26.46 -24.91 3.56
N PRO A 229 -25.72 -26.03 3.67
CA PRO A 229 -24.27 -26.00 3.49
C PRO A 229 -23.92 -25.62 2.04
N PRO A 230 -22.73 -25.02 1.79
CA PRO A 230 -22.32 -24.55 0.46
C PRO A 230 -22.43 -25.63 -0.64
N ASP A 231 -22.11 -26.88 -0.31
CA ASP A 231 -22.16 -28.02 -1.23
C ASP A 231 -23.60 -28.35 -1.69
N GLN A 232 -24.62 -27.98 -0.92
CA GLN A 232 -26.03 -28.22 -1.23
C GLN A 232 -26.73 -27.02 -1.87
N LEU A 233 -26.11 -25.83 -1.91
CA LEU A 233 -26.70 -24.64 -2.51
C LEU A 233 -27.04 -24.85 -4.00
N ALA A 234 -26.20 -25.57 -4.74
CA ALA A 234 -26.47 -25.88 -6.14
C ALA A 234 -27.76 -26.70 -6.32
N GLN A 235 -28.00 -27.68 -5.43
CA GLN A 235 -29.22 -28.49 -5.45
C GLN A 235 -30.43 -27.67 -4.98
N GLY A 236 -30.26 -26.84 -3.95
CA GLY A 236 -31.31 -25.95 -3.46
C GLY A 236 -31.75 -24.93 -4.51
N LEU A 237 -30.83 -24.38 -5.30
CA LEU A 237 -31.14 -23.49 -6.43
C LEU A 237 -31.94 -24.20 -7.52
N MET A 238 -31.63 -25.48 -7.79
CA MET A 238 -32.40 -26.27 -8.76
C MET A 238 -33.84 -26.50 -8.27
N MET A 239 -34.03 -26.77 -6.97
CA MET A 239 -35.38 -26.83 -6.38
C MET A 239 -36.09 -25.48 -6.44
N LEU A 240 -35.36 -24.38 -6.18
CA LEU A 240 -35.92 -23.04 -6.23
C LEU A 240 -36.43 -22.69 -7.63
N LYS A 241 -35.74 -23.12 -8.69
CA LYS A 241 -36.20 -22.91 -10.06
C LYS A 241 -37.59 -23.50 -10.32
N ASP A 242 -37.89 -24.67 -9.74
CA ASP A 242 -39.17 -25.35 -9.94
C ASP A 242 -40.29 -24.75 -9.08
N VAL A 243 -39.96 -24.25 -7.88
CA VAL A 243 -40.92 -23.67 -6.93
C VAL A 243 -41.20 -22.19 -7.19
N ASP A 244 -40.15 -21.38 -7.38
CA ASP A 244 -40.23 -19.94 -7.66
C ASP A 244 -39.16 -19.51 -8.69
N PRO A 245 -39.51 -19.51 -9.98
CA PRO A 245 -38.59 -19.10 -11.05
C PRO A 245 -38.11 -17.64 -10.95
N LYS A 246 -38.88 -16.75 -10.32
CA LYS A 246 -38.49 -15.34 -10.17
C LYS A 246 -37.41 -15.19 -9.11
N ALA A 247 -37.60 -15.81 -7.94
CA ALA A 247 -36.60 -15.88 -6.88
C ALA A 247 -35.30 -16.55 -7.39
N PHE A 248 -35.42 -17.62 -8.18
CA PHE A 248 -34.27 -18.25 -8.83
C PHE A 248 -33.48 -17.27 -9.71
N ASN A 249 -34.14 -16.55 -10.62
CA ASN A 249 -33.45 -15.60 -11.51
C ASN A 249 -32.78 -14.46 -10.72
N ALA A 250 -33.43 -13.97 -9.66
CA ALA A 250 -32.85 -12.96 -8.79
C ALA A 250 -31.62 -13.49 -8.03
N ALA A 251 -31.69 -14.72 -7.51
CA ALA A 251 -30.58 -15.39 -6.83
C ALA A 251 -29.38 -15.60 -7.77
N ILE A 252 -29.61 -16.02 -9.02
CA ILE A 252 -28.56 -16.14 -10.04
C ILE A 252 -27.91 -14.77 -10.34
N GLY A 253 -28.71 -13.70 -10.43
CA GLY A 253 -28.19 -12.35 -10.60
C GLY A 253 -27.30 -11.88 -9.44
N VAL A 254 -27.67 -12.22 -8.21
CA VAL A 254 -26.84 -11.94 -7.02
C VAL A 254 -25.54 -12.76 -7.05
N LEU A 255 -25.61 -14.05 -7.40
CA LEU A 255 -24.42 -14.91 -7.51
C LEU A 255 -23.43 -14.40 -8.55
N GLY A 256 -23.91 -13.93 -9.71
CA GLY A 256 -23.04 -13.32 -10.72
C GLY A 256 -22.29 -12.09 -10.19
N ARG A 257 -22.94 -11.25 -9.37
CA ARG A 257 -22.27 -10.12 -8.70
C ARG A 257 -21.24 -10.57 -7.68
N VAL A 258 -21.54 -11.61 -6.88
CA VAL A 258 -20.59 -12.19 -5.92
C VAL A 258 -19.35 -12.71 -6.65
N GLU A 259 -19.54 -13.41 -7.77
CA GLU A 259 -18.42 -13.91 -8.58
C GLU A 259 -17.55 -12.75 -9.11
N GLN A 260 -18.16 -11.69 -9.63
CA GLN A 260 -17.44 -10.50 -10.08
C GLN A 260 -16.64 -9.84 -8.95
N ILE A 261 -17.21 -9.72 -7.75
CA ILE A 261 -16.52 -9.17 -6.57
C ILE A 261 -15.34 -10.08 -6.17
N ASN A 262 -15.53 -11.40 -6.18
CA ASN A 262 -14.47 -12.35 -5.87
C ASN A 262 -13.32 -12.28 -6.89
N GLN A 263 -13.63 -12.16 -8.17
CA GLN A 263 -12.63 -11.97 -9.22
C GLN A 263 -11.86 -10.64 -9.01
N ALA A 264 -12.55 -9.55 -8.70
CA ALA A 264 -11.90 -8.27 -8.38
C ALA A 264 -10.99 -8.36 -7.15
N LYS A 265 -11.45 -9.02 -6.07
CA LYS A 265 -10.65 -9.27 -4.86
C LYS A 265 -9.39 -10.10 -5.17
N GLN A 266 -9.50 -11.12 -6.01
CA GLN A 266 -8.35 -11.94 -6.40
C GLN A 266 -7.34 -11.14 -7.24
N GLN A 267 -7.80 -10.30 -8.16
CA GLN A 267 -6.92 -9.42 -8.95
C GLN A 267 -6.20 -8.39 -8.06
N GLU A 268 -6.91 -7.79 -7.11
CA GLU A 268 -6.37 -6.84 -6.13
C GLU A 268 -5.27 -7.49 -5.28
N GLN A 269 -5.51 -8.70 -4.79
CA GLN A 269 -4.52 -9.47 -4.04
C GLN A 269 -3.26 -9.76 -4.88
N GLN A 270 -3.42 -10.19 -6.14
CA GLN A 270 -2.29 -10.43 -7.04
C GLN A 270 -1.48 -9.16 -7.30
N GLN A 271 -2.15 -8.01 -7.48
CA GLN A 271 -1.49 -6.72 -7.66
C GLN A 271 -0.71 -6.31 -6.40
N ARG A 272 -1.28 -6.51 -5.20
CA ARG A 272 -0.59 -6.28 -3.92
C ARG A 272 0.64 -7.16 -3.77
N GLU A 273 0.52 -8.46 -4.03
CA GLU A 273 1.63 -9.40 -3.95
C GLU A 273 2.75 -9.03 -4.94
N HIS A 274 2.39 -8.62 -6.15
CA HIS A 274 3.36 -8.18 -7.15
C HIS A 274 4.07 -6.89 -6.73
N ALA A 275 3.32 -5.89 -6.25
CA ALA A 275 3.88 -4.63 -5.76
C ALA A 275 4.82 -4.88 -4.56
N GLN A 276 4.40 -5.67 -3.58
CA GLN A 276 5.23 -6.04 -2.43
C GLN A 276 6.50 -6.80 -2.85
N SER A 277 6.39 -7.71 -3.84
CA SER A 277 7.56 -8.41 -4.37
C SER A 277 8.53 -7.45 -5.07
N GLN A 278 8.03 -6.47 -5.82
CA GLN A 278 8.86 -5.45 -6.46
C GLN A 278 9.55 -4.57 -5.41
N GLU A 279 8.81 -4.05 -4.44
CA GLU A 279 9.34 -3.25 -3.33
C GLU A 279 10.38 -4.01 -2.51
N PHE A 280 10.16 -5.30 -2.28
CA PHE A 280 11.12 -6.13 -1.57
C PHE A 280 12.37 -6.40 -2.40
N SER A 281 12.23 -6.59 -3.72
CA SER A 281 13.38 -6.77 -4.62
C SER A 281 14.23 -5.50 -4.74
N SER A 282 13.60 -4.32 -4.81
CA SER A 282 14.30 -3.03 -4.86
C SER A 282 14.96 -2.72 -3.52
N PHE A 283 14.28 -2.99 -2.40
CA PHE A 283 14.86 -2.94 -1.07
C PHE A 283 16.11 -3.82 -0.97
N LYS A 284 16.01 -5.11 -1.36
CA LYS A 284 17.14 -6.04 -1.38
C LYS A 284 18.31 -5.52 -2.20
N ALA A 285 18.05 -5.04 -3.42
CA ALA A 285 19.11 -4.51 -4.29
C ALA A 285 19.80 -3.29 -3.64
N SER A 286 19.02 -2.40 -3.02
CA SER A 286 19.56 -1.21 -2.35
C SER A 286 20.41 -1.57 -1.11
N GLU A 287 20.00 -2.57 -0.34
CA GLU A 287 20.70 -3.05 0.85
C GLU A 287 21.95 -3.86 0.47
N ASP A 288 21.87 -4.69 -0.57
CA ASP A 288 23.03 -5.41 -1.10
C ASP A 288 24.09 -4.44 -1.63
N ALA A 289 23.68 -3.35 -2.30
CA ALA A 289 24.59 -2.29 -2.71
C ALA A 289 25.28 -1.59 -1.51
N LYS A 290 24.56 -1.41 -0.38
CA LYS A 290 25.18 -0.91 0.86
C LYS A 290 26.17 -1.91 1.44
N LEU A 291 25.84 -3.20 1.45
CA LEU A 291 26.76 -4.25 1.89
C LEU A 291 28.02 -4.29 1.01
N ALA A 292 27.86 -4.19 -0.31
CA ALA A 292 28.96 -4.18 -1.27
C ALA A 292 29.97 -3.08 -0.99
N ARG A 293 29.53 -1.89 -0.58
CA ARG A 293 30.41 -0.79 -0.18
C ARG A 293 31.24 -1.10 1.06
N VAL A 294 30.66 -1.83 2.03
CA VAL A 294 31.36 -2.19 3.26
C VAL A 294 32.35 -3.34 3.02
N LEU A 295 31.98 -4.30 2.16
CA LEU A 295 32.82 -5.47 1.86
C LEU A 295 33.87 -5.21 0.77
N GLY A 296 33.70 -4.17 -0.06
CA GLY A 296 34.60 -3.86 -1.17
C GLY A 296 34.68 -5.02 -2.18
N ASP A 297 35.88 -5.27 -2.69
CA ASP A 297 36.15 -6.30 -3.72
C ASP A 297 35.80 -7.73 -3.27
N ASP A 298 35.72 -7.98 -1.97
CA ASP A 298 35.40 -9.29 -1.41
C ASP A 298 33.90 -9.62 -1.45
N HIS A 299 33.02 -8.65 -1.71
CA HIS A 299 31.55 -8.81 -1.63
C HIS A 299 31.05 -10.05 -2.40
N GLY A 300 31.36 -10.15 -3.70
CA GLY A 300 30.84 -11.23 -4.54
C GLY A 300 31.32 -12.63 -4.10
N ARG A 301 32.53 -12.73 -3.54
CA ARG A 301 33.06 -13.99 -3.01
C ARG A 301 32.38 -14.35 -1.69
N VAL A 302 32.30 -13.39 -0.78
CA VAL A 302 31.71 -13.53 0.56
C VAL A 302 30.23 -13.89 0.44
N VAL A 303 29.43 -13.12 -0.30
CA VAL A 303 27.98 -13.37 -0.44
C VAL A 303 27.71 -14.76 -1.03
N LYS A 304 28.48 -15.19 -2.04
CA LYS A 304 28.30 -16.51 -2.65
C LYS A 304 28.67 -17.66 -1.71
N GLU A 305 29.79 -17.54 -0.99
CA GLU A 305 30.25 -18.56 -0.06
C GLU A 305 29.30 -18.70 1.12
N TYR A 306 28.88 -17.57 1.69
CA TYR A 306 28.03 -17.56 2.88
C TYR A 306 26.56 -17.83 2.55
N GLY A 307 26.06 -17.42 1.38
CA GLY A 307 24.68 -17.70 0.94
C GLY A 307 24.33 -19.21 0.94
N ALA A 308 25.30 -20.07 0.59
CA ALA A 308 25.12 -21.53 0.65
C ALA A 308 25.13 -22.08 2.09
N LYS A 309 25.77 -21.38 3.04
CA LYS A 309 25.96 -21.81 4.45
C LYS A 309 24.86 -21.31 5.39
N VAL A 310 24.15 -20.23 5.04
CA VAL A 310 23.10 -19.62 5.88
C VAL A 310 21.96 -20.61 6.20
N GLY A 311 21.48 -21.37 5.21
CA GLY A 311 20.40 -22.36 5.43
C GLY A 311 20.77 -23.43 6.46
N PRO A 312 21.87 -24.18 6.26
CA PRO A 312 22.38 -25.15 7.24
C PRO A 312 22.69 -24.52 8.61
N TYR A 313 23.18 -23.28 8.62
CA TYR A 313 23.45 -22.55 9.86
C TYR A 313 22.16 -22.37 10.69
N PHE A 314 21.07 -21.86 10.09
CA PHE A 314 19.79 -21.74 10.79
C PHE A 314 19.22 -23.10 11.23
N GLN A 315 19.34 -24.14 10.41
CA GLN A 315 18.90 -25.49 10.80
C GLN A 315 19.66 -26.00 12.04
N SER A 316 20.97 -25.73 12.12
CA SER A 316 21.75 -26.14 13.28
C SER A 316 21.44 -25.34 14.56
N LEU A 317 20.78 -24.19 14.43
CA LEU A 317 20.22 -23.43 15.56
C LEU A 317 18.82 -23.94 15.97
N GLY A 318 18.31 -24.98 15.30
CA GLY A 318 17.01 -25.60 15.58
C GLY A 318 15.84 -24.99 14.82
N LEU A 319 16.07 -24.08 13.87
CA LEU A 319 14.97 -23.50 13.08
C LEU A 319 14.43 -24.52 12.07
N THR A 320 13.11 -24.58 11.99
CA THR A 320 12.38 -25.40 11.03
C THR A 320 12.46 -24.82 9.62
N PRO A 321 12.29 -25.62 8.55
CA PRO A 321 12.22 -25.11 7.18
C PRO A 321 11.10 -24.07 6.96
N ALA A 322 10.02 -24.12 7.74
CA ALA A 322 8.94 -23.14 7.69
C ALA A 322 9.38 -21.78 8.24
N GLU A 323 10.05 -21.77 9.39
CA GLU A 323 10.60 -20.55 10.00
C GLU A 323 11.70 -19.93 9.12
N ILE A 324 12.57 -20.75 8.51
CA ILE A 324 13.59 -20.27 7.57
C ILE A 324 12.95 -19.59 6.35
N ARG A 325 11.83 -20.12 5.84
CA ARG A 325 11.07 -19.46 4.76
C ARG A 325 10.41 -18.15 5.22
N GLY A 326 9.95 -18.08 6.47
CA GLY A 326 9.46 -16.83 7.07
C GLY A 326 10.57 -15.78 7.13
N LEU A 327 11.74 -16.15 7.65
CA LEU A 327 12.94 -15.30 7.70
C LEU A 327 13.41 -14.85 6.32
N ALA A 328 13.23 -15.67 5.28
CA ALA A 328 13.57 -15.29 3.91
C ALA A 328 12.70 -14.14 3.36
N ARG A 329 11.55 -13.85 3.97
CA ARG A 329 10.67 -12.70 3.65
C ARG A 329 10.87 -11.52 4.60
N ASP A 330 11.62 -11.70 5.68
CA ASP A 330 11.84 -10.67 6.68
C ASP A 330 12.81 -9.60 6.17
N ARG A 331 12.39 -8.33 6.22
CA ARG A 331 13.22 -7.19 5.79
C ARG A 331 14.46 -7.02 6.65
N THR A 332 14.45 -7.43 7.91
CA THR A 332 15.57 -7.29 8.84
C THR A 332 16.77 -8.13 8.42
N ILE A 333 16.55 -9.37 8.01
CA ILE A 333 17.60 -10.30 7.56
C ILE A 333 18.22 -9.87 6.23
N HIS A 334 17.43 -9.25 5.36
CA HIS A 334 17.90 -8.74 4.08
C HIS A 334 18.47 -7.32 4.14
N SER A 335 18.41 -6.66 5.30
CA SER A 335 19.09 -5.38 5.51
C SER A 335 20.61 -5.58 5.51
N ALA A 336 21.37 -4.55 5.11
CA ALA A 336 22.82 -4.61 5.10
C ALA A 336 23.40 -4.95 6.49
N VAL A 337 22.80 -4.39 7.56
CA VAL A 337 23.20 -4.66 8.94
C VAL A 337 22.89 -6.11 9.32
N GLY A 338 21.70 -6.61 8.98
CA GLY A 338 21.32 -8.00 9.23
C GLY A 338 22.25 -8.98 8.53
N GLN A 339 22.59 -8.70 7.26
CA GLN A 339 23.56 -9.49 6.50
C GLN A 339 24.96 -9.45 7.11
N GLN A 340 25.43 -8.29 7.59
CA GLN A 340 26.71 -8.19 8.30
C GLN A 340 26.74 -9.02 9.59
N VAL A 341 25.70 -8.91 10.42
CA VAL A 341 25.60 -9.69 11.66
C VAL A 341 25.63 -11.19 11.36
N LEU A 342 24.93 -11.64 10.31
CA LEU A 342 24.96 -13.03 9.88
C LEU A 342 26.34 -13.46 9.38
N LEU A 343 27.02 -12.62 8.60
CA LEU A 343 28.38 -12.87 8.14
C LEU A 343 29.36 -13.00 9.31
N ASP A 344 29.29 -12.10 10.27
CA ASP A 344 30.15 -12.12 11.47
C ASP A 344 29.87 -13.33 12.35
N ALA A 345 28.60 -13.69 12.54
CA ALA A 345 28.20 -14.90 13.26
C ALA A 345 28.73 -16.17 12.59
N MET A 346 28.70 -16.24 11.25
CA MET A 346 29.25 -17.36 10.50
C MET A 346 30.78 -17.41 10.57
N ARG A 347 31.48 -16.27 10.41
CA ARG A 347 32.94 -16.19 10.59
C ARG A 347 33.36 -16.62 11.98
N TYR A 348 32.66 -16.16 13.00
CA TYR A 348 32.94 -16.54 14.38
C TYR A 348 32.79 -18.04 14.60
N ARG A 349 31.77 -18.65 14.00
CA ARG A 349 31.59 -20.09 14.04
C ARG A 349 32.69 -20.84 13.29
N GLU A 350 33.07 -20.40 12.10
CA GLU A 350 34.19 -20.98 11.35
C GLU A 350 35.49 -20.93 12.15
N ILE A 351 35.75 -19.83 12.87
CA ILE A 351 36.91 -19.70 13.77
C ILE A 351 36.82 -20.68 14.95
N LYS A 352 35.62 -20.90 15.51
CA LYS A 352 35.40 -21.86 16.60
C LYS A 352 35.52 -23.32 16.16
N ASP A 353 34.99 -23.64 14.99
CA ASP A 353 34.96 -24.98 14.42
C ASP A 353 36.28 -25.33 13.73
N ALA A 354 37.11 -24.33 13.39
CA ALA A 354 38.44 -24.54 12.84
C ALA A 354 39.26 -25.43 13.79
N PRO A 355 39.82 -26.55 13.30
CA PRO A 355 40.63 -27.42 14.13
C PRO A 355 41.78 -26.58 14.70
N LYS A 356 41.89 -26.50 16.03
CA LYS A 356 42.99 -25.80 16.70
C LYS A 356 44.26 -26.25 16.01
N ALA A 357 44.95 -25.31 15.33
CA ALA A 357 46.19 -25.62 14.64
C ALA A 357 47.14 -26.18 15.68
N VAL A 358 47.23 -27.51 15.75
CA VAL A 358 48.24 -28.20 16.54
C VAL A 358 49.51 -27.80 15.82
N ALA A 359 50.19 -26.78 16.34
CA ALA A 359 51.53 -26.45 15.93
C ALA A 359 52.34 -27.70 16.21
N SER A 360 52.46 -28.56 15.20
CA SER A 360 53.49 -29.58 15.19
C SER A 360 54.77 -28.77 15.20
N ARG A 361 55.29 -28.51 16.41
CA ARG A 361 56.69 -28.16 16.57
C ARG A 361 57.40 -29.30 15.87
N SER A 362 57.86 -29.04 14.67
CA SER A 362 58.87 -29.86 14.01
C SER A 362 60.07 -29.75 14.92
N LEU A 363 60.11 -30.62 15.92
CA LEU A 363 61.32 -30.87 16.68
C LEU A 363 62.37 -31.11 15.59
N PRO A 364 63.42 -30.29 15.51
CA PRO A 364 64.44 -30.46 14.50
C PRO A 364 64.88 -31.93 14.58
N PRO A 365 64.99 -32.63 13.44
CA PRO A 365 65.25 -34.05 13.43
C PRO A 365 66.50 -34.29 14.28
N VAL A 366 66.34 -35.04 15.37
CA VAL A 366 67.46 -35.44 16.23
C VAL A 366 68.37 -36.28 15.35
N GLN A 367 69.42 -35.66 14.81
CA GLN A 367 70.46 -36.34 14.06
C GLN A 367 71.14 -37.28 15.04
N ARG A 368 70.79 -38.57 14.97
CA ARG A 368 71.51 -39.62 15.68
C ARG A 368 72.86 -39.80 14.97
N PRO A 369 73.99 -39.62 15.66
CA PRO A 369 75.29 -39.96 15.09
C PRO A 369 75.28 -41.45 14.72
N GLY A 370 75.51 -41.79 13.45
CA GLY A 370 75.76 -43.17 13.02
C GLY A 370 74.70 -43.86 12.17
N THR A 371 73.59 -43.22 11.80
CA THR A 371 72.72 -43.76 10.74
C THR A 371 73.20 -43.26 9.38
N THR A 372 73.70 -44.19 8.56
CA THR A 372 74.06 -43.97 7.16
C THR A 372 72.93 -43.25 6.41
N ALA A 373 73.28 -42.16 5.74
CA ALA A 373 72.37 -41.38 4.91
C ALA A 373 71.65 -42.32 3.93
N GLY A 374 70.31 -42.38 4.04
CA GLY A 374 69.47 -43.02 3.04
C GLY A 374 69.70 -42.41 1.65
N PRO A 375 69.34 -43.15 0.58
CA PRO A 375 69.69 -42.80 -0.78
C PRO A 375 69.27 -41.36 -1.07
N ARG A 376 70.21 -40.55 -1.55
CA ARG A 376 69.91 -39.21 -2.08
C ARG A 376 68.86 -39.38 -3.16
N ALA A 377 67.61 -39.02 -2.86
CA ALA A 377 66.56 -38.90 -3.86
C ALA A 377 67.13 -38.05 -5.00
N SER A 378 67.04 -38.59 -6.20
CA SER A 378 67.57 -37.96 -7.41
C SER A 378 67.06 -36.51 -7.49
N SER A 379 67.93 -35.55 -7.88
CA SER A 379 67.58 -34.13 -7.87
C SER A 379 66.34 -33.80 -8.72
N SER A 380 65.98 -34.69 -9.65
CA SER A 380 64.75 -34.65 -10.45
C SER A 380 63.49 -34.90 -9.60
N GLU A 381 63.45 -35.93 -8.77
CA GLU A 381 62.25 -36.28 -7.96
C GLU A 381 61.90 -35.18 -6.95
N GLY A 382 62.90 -34.58 -6.32
CA GLY A 382 62.69 -33.44 -5.41
C GLY A 382 62.12 -32.21 -6.11
N SER A 383 62.47 -32.00 -7.39
CA SER A 383 61.92 -30.88 -8.18
C SER A 383 60.49 -31.13 -8.64
N ILE A 384 60.14 -32.38 -8.96
CA ILE A 384 58.79 -32.79 -9.35
C ILE A 384 57.83 -32.61 -8.17
N ALA A 385 58.19 -33.11 -6.99
CA ALA A 385 57.37 -32.97 -5.79
C ALA A 385 57.16 -31.50 -5.39
N LYS A 386 58.15 -30.63 -5.61
CA LYS A 386 58.03 -29.19 -5.35
C LYS A 386 57.08 -28.49 -6.34
N LEU A 387 57.12 -28.86 -7.62
CA LEU A 387 56.22 -28.33 -8.65
C LEU A 387 54.78 -28.80 -8.46
N GLU A 388 54.56 -30.04 -8.03
CA GLU A 388 53.23 -30.56 -7.67
C GLU A 388 52.60 -29.76 -6.53
N LYS A 389 53.37 -29.51 -5.45
CA LYS A 389 52.89 -28.68 -4.33
C LYS A 389 52.62 -27.23 -4.74
N GLN A 390 53.36 -26.70 -5.70
CA GLN A 390 53.10 -25.36 -6.25
C GLN A 390 51.88 -25.30 -7.15
N LEU A 391 51.53 -26.42 -7.81
CA LEU A 391 50.33 -26.53 -8.63
C LEU A 391 49.07 -26.51 -7.77
N GLU A 392 49.07 -27.22 -6.64
CA GLU A 392 47.92 -27.31 -5.72
C GLU A 392 47.44 -25.94 -5.19
N GLY A 393 48.36 -24.97 -5.06
CA GLY A 393 48.05 -23.62 -4.60
C GLY A 393 47.94 -22.55 -5.69
N ALA A 394 48.12 -22.90 -6.97
CA ALA A 394 48.12 -21.94 -8.07
C ALA A 394 46.80 -21.97 -8.86
N SER A 395 46.34 -20.79 -9.31
CA SER A 395 45.17 -20.65 -10.18
C SER A 395 45.49 -19.87 -11.47
N GLY A 396 44.66 -20.04 -12.49
CA GLY A 396 44.74 -19.32 -13.77
C GLY A 396 46.05 -19.55 -14.55
N LEU A 397 46.58 -18.48 -15.12
CA LEU A 397 47.76 -18.50 -16.00
C LEU A 397 49.03 -19.03 -15.31
N LYS A 398 49.12 -18.88 -13.99
CA LYS A 398 50.24 -19.40 -13.18
C LYS A 398 50.19 -20.93 -13.06
N ALA A 399 48.99 -21.51 -12.88
CA ALA A 399 48.80 -22.96 -12.82
C ALA A 399 49.19 -23.63 -14.15
N ALA A 400 48.79 -23.03 -15.28
CA ALA A 400 49.14 -23.53 -16.61
C ALA A 400 50.67 -23.59 -16.84
N ARG A 401 51.40 -22.58 -16.37
CA ARG A 401 52.87 -22.53 -16.49
C ARG A 401 53.56 -23.60 -15.64
N ILE A 402 53.08 -23.82 -14.41
CA ILE A 402 53.60 -24.84 -13.50
C ILE A 402 53.32 -26.25 -14.06
N ALA A 403 52.13 -26.48 -14.62
CA ALA A 403 51.80 -27.75 -15.27
C ALA A 403 52.72 -28.05 -16.48
N ALA A 404 53.07 -27.03 -17.28
CA ALA A 404 54.02 -27.17 -18.39
C ALA A 404 55.45 -27.50 -17.90
N GLN A 405 55.89 -26.90 -16.79
CA GLN A 405 57.18 -27.22 -16.18
C GLN A 405 57.19 -28.62 -15.54
N LEU A 406 56.08 -29.05 -14.95
CA LEU A 406 55.96 -30.39 -14.38
C LEU A 406 56.03 -31.47 -15.46
N THR A 407 55.36 -31.25 -16.59
CA THR A 407 55.39 -32.18 -17.73
C THR A 407 56.78 -32.22 -18.39
N SER A 408 57.50 -31.10 -18.50
CA SER A 408 58.87 -31.13 -19.01
C SER A 408 59.85 -31.81 -18.05
N ALA A 409 59.72 -31.57 -16.74
CA ALA A 409 60.53 -32.23 -15.71
C ALA A 409 60.31 -33.76 -15.70
N ARG A 410 59.05 -34.21 -15.84
CA ARG A 410 58.72 -35.65 -15.94
C ARG A 410 59.23 -36.30 -17.22
N ARG A 411 59.22 -35.58 -18.35
CA ARG A 411 59.84 -36.08 -19.61
C ARG A 411 61.35 -36.16 -19.50
N ALA A 412 61.99 -35.22 -18.83
CA ALA A 412 63.43 -35.21 -18.62
C ALA A 412 63.89 -36.31 -17.66
N SER A 413 63.07 -36.70 -16.67
CA SER A 413 63.37 -37.83 -15.78
C SER A 413 63.11 -39.20 -16.39
N ALA A 414 62.35 -39.26 -17.51
CA ALA A 414 62.05 -40.50 -18.22
C ALA A 414 63.05 -40.83 -19.34
N ARG A 415 63.98 -39.93 -19.64
CA ARG A 415 65.17 -40.18 -20.47
C ARG A 415 66.35 -40.46 -19.58
#